data_AF-A0A932ZU89-F1
#
_entry.id   AF-A0A932ZU89-F1
#
_cell.length_a   1.000
_cell.length_b   1.000
_cell.length_c   1.000
_cell.angle_alpha   90.00
_cell.angle_beta   90.00
_cell.angle_gamma   90.00
#
_symmetry.space_group_name_H-M   'P 1'
#
loop_
_entity.id
_entity.type
_entity.pdbx_description
1 polymer ?
#
loop_
_entity_poly.entity_id
_entity_poly.type
_entity_poly.pdbx_seq_one_letter_code
_entity_poly.pdbx_strand_id
1 'polypeptide(L)'
;MADIITGMIKRFASDDRFTPQPDPSGRSLRLRVNDRNWFEFEKIESENKLRVSFATTNRTVNEDIEHAILDSKDPIHDFVYDGMEEAGEEEEHEVKHYHDGAFRYAIDLPLDKPKVDEQAARVLDGLFYTFEEYA
;
A
#
# COMPACT_ATOMS: atom_id res chain seq x y z
N MET A 1 9.53 -16.56 15.02
CA MET A 1 9.08 -15.92 13.76
C MET A 1 9.22 -14.43 13.99
N ALA A 2 10.04 -13.71 13.21
CA ALA A 2 10.17 -12.27 13.38
C ALA A 2 8.83 -11.62 13.01
N ASP A 3 8.41 -10.64 13.80
CA ASP A 3 7.20 -9.87 13.55
C ASP A 3 7.33 -9.14 12.19
N ILE A 4 6.40 -9.38 11.26
CA ILE A 4 6.48 -8.86 9.89
C ILE A 4 6.52 -7.32 9.84
N ILE A 5 5.83 -6.63 10.74
CA ILE A 5 5.87 -5.16 10.82
C ILE A 5 7.26 -4.71 11.27
N THR A 6 7.87 -5.41 12.24
CA THR A 6 9.27 -5.15 12.62
C THR A 6 10.24 -5.35 11.45
N GLY A 7 9.98 -6.35 10.60
CA GLY A 7 10.72 -6.56 9.35
C GLY A 7 10.57 -5.38 8.38
N MET A 8 9.33 -4.93 8.13
CA MET A 8 9.05 -3.79 7.25
C MET A 8 9.66 -2.49 7.76
N ILE A 9 9.61 -2.23 9.08
CA ILE A 9 10.26 -1.06 9.67
C ILE A 9 11.75 -1.04 9.33
N LYS A 10 12.46 -2.16 9.51
CA LYS A 10 13.89 -2.24 9.18
C LYS A 10 14.16 -2.03 7.70
N ARG A 11 13.29 -2.57 6.83
CA ARG A 11 13.42 -2.45 5.39
C ARG A 11 13.30 -1.00 4.91
N PHE A 12 12.30 -0.28 5.39
CA PHE A 12 12.00 1.08 4.95
C PHE A 12 12.59 2.19 5.85
N ALA A 13 13.35 1.84 6.89
CA ALA A 13 13.99 2.81 7.79
C ALA A 13 15.01 3.72 7.10
N SER A 14 15.60 3.28 5.98
CA SER A 14 16.60 4.02 5.21
C SER A 14 16.14 4.32 3.79
N ASP A 15 14.83 4.23 3.55
CA ASP A 15 14.25 4.56 2.26
C ASP A 15 13.91 6.06 2.23
N ASP A 16 14.63 6.81 1.40
CA ASP A 16 14.50 8.28 1.34
C ASP A 16 13.14 8.73 0.74
N ARG A 17 12.36 7.81 0.14
CA ARG A 17 11.00 8.10 -0.34
C ARG A 17 10.02 8.38 0.79
N PHE A 18 10.30 7.89 2.00
CA PHE A 18 9.33 7.85 3.08
C PHE A 18 9.88 8.37 4.41
N THR A 19 8.99 8.92 5.24
CA THR A 19 9.23 9.05 6.68
C THR A 19 8.47 7.95 7.42
N PRO A 20 9.16 6.92 7.97
CA PRO A 20 8.51 5.85 8.73
C PRO A 20 7.89 6.36 10.03
N GLN A 21 6.64 5.95 10.28
CA GLN A 21 5.85 6.24 11.46
C GLN A 21 5.27 4.91 11.98
N PRO A 22 6.07 4.11 12.72
CA PRO A 22 5.59 2.85 13.27
C PRO A 22 4.54 3.09 14.34
N ASP A 23 3.50 2.27 14.35
CA ASP A 23 2.51 2.28 15.42
C ASP A 23 3.09 1.65 16.70
N PRO A 24 2.92 2.26 17.89
CA PRO A 24 3.45 1.72 19.14
C PRO A 24 2.98 0.32 19.51
N SER A 25 1.82 -0.13 18.99
CA SER A 25 1.32 -1.49 19.23
C SER A 25 1.97 -2.54 18.31
N GLY A 26 2.76 -2.12 17.31
CA GLY A 26 3.39 -3.02 16.33
C GLY A 26 2.41 -3.65 15.32
N ARG A 27 1.18 -3.13 15.28
CA ARG A 27 0.13 -3.60 14.36
C ARG A 27 0.22 -2.98 12.98
N SER A 28 0.77 -1.77 12.89
CA SER A 28 0.89 -1.08 11.62
C SER A 28 2.19 -0.29 11.50
N LEU A 29 2.54 0.02 10.25
CA LEU A 29 3.60 0.91 9.86
C LEU A 29 3.05 1.88 8.82
N ARG A 30 3.07 3.18 9.12
CA ARG A 30 2.85 4.24 8.13
C ARG A 30 4.17 4.65 7.51
N LEU A 31 4.23 4.74 6.20
CA LEU A 31 5.32 5.30 5.41
C LEU A 31 4.82 6.61 4.81
N ARG A 32 5.11 7.72 5.49
CA ARG A 32 4.58 9.03 5.12
C ARG A 32 5.33 9.59 3.91
N VAL A 33 4.59 9.98 2.86
CA VAL A 33 5.11 10.73 1.71
C VAL A 33 5.04 12.22 2.02
N ASN A 34 3.86 12.69 2.46
CA ASN A 34 3.63 14.07 2.91
C ASN A 34 2.58 14.09 4.04
N ASP A 35 2.13 15.27 4.47
CA ASP A 35 1.20 15.40 5.60
C ASP A 35 -0.20 14.81 5.37
N ARG A 36 -0.57 14.54 4.12
CA ARG A 36 -1.90 14.04 3.73
C ARG A 36 -1.88 12.69 3.04
N ASN A 37 -0.71 12.22 2.60
CA ASN A 37 -0.50 11.02 1.79
C ASN A 37 0.53 10.09 2.43
N TRP A 38 0.19 8.81 2.52
CA TRP A 38 1.10 7.81 3.07
C TRP A 38 0.77 6.41 2.56
N PHE A 39 1.76 5.52 2.64
CA PHE A 39 1.54 4.08 2.48
C PHE A 39 1.43 3.42 3.86
N GLU A 40 0.71 2.31 3.94
CA GLU A 40 0.43 1.62 5.20
C GLU A 40 0.63 0.12 5.05
N PHE A 41 1.32 -0.48 6.02
CA PHE A 41 1.21 -1.90 6.35
C PHE A 41 0.36 -2.04 7.60
N GLU A 42 -0.67 -2.87 7.59
CA GLU A 42 -1.53 -3.14 8.73
C GLU A 42 -1.79 -4.64 8.88
N LYS A 43 -1.55 -5.18 10.08
CA LYS A 43 -1.94 -6.56 10.40
C LYS A 43 -3.42 -6.61 10.77
N ILE A 44 -4.18 -7.38 10.00
CA ILE A 44 -5.57 -7.72 10.31
C ILE A 44 -5.56 -9.08 11.01
N GLU A 45 -5.32 -9.07 12.32
CA GLU A 45 -5.13 -10.29 13.13
C GLU A 45 -6.33 -11.25 13.05
N SER A 46 -7.55 -10.71 13.01
CA SER A 46 -8.78 -11.52 12.93
C SER A 46 -8.93 -12.31 11.63
N GLU A 47 -8.23 -11.90 10.56
CA GLU A 47 -8.29 -12.54 9.25
C GLU A 47 -6.97 -13.17 8.81
N ASN A 48 -5.92 -13.10 9.64
CA ASN A 48 -4.56 -13.54 9.31
C ASN A 48 -4.04 -12.92 7.99
N LYS A 49 -4.24 -11.61 7.82
CA LYS A 49 -3.83 -10.85 6.62
C LYS A 49 -2.92 -9.68 6.96
N LEU A 50 -2.07 -9.31 6.01
CA LEU A 50 -1.36 -8.04 5.97
C LEU A 50 -2.00 -7.17 4.89
N ARG A 51 -2.57 -6.05 5.27
CA ARG A 51 -3.03 -5.02 4.35
C ARG A 51 -1.86 -4.12 3.97
N VAL A 52 -1.66 -3.93 2.69
CA VAL A 52 -0.78 -2.90 2.13
C VAL A 52 -1.67 -1.88 1.43
N SER A 53 -1.48 -0.58 1.68
CA SER A 53 -2.34 0.43 1.07
C SER A 53 -1.65 1.76 0.81
N PHE A 54 -2.13 2.47 -0.21
CA PHE A 54 -2.00 3.91 -0.30
C PHE A 54 -3.19 4.57 0.39
N ALA A 55 -2.95 5.63 1.15
CA ALA A 55 -3.96 6.36 1.88
C ALA A 55 -3.79 7.88 1.72
N THR A 56 -4.91 8.57 1.46
CA THR A 56 -4.94 10.03 1.39
C THR A 56 -6.12 10.64 2.15
N THR A 57 -5.85 11.72 2.88
CA THR A 57 -6.90 12.61 3.43
C THR A 57 -7.24 13.75 2.47
N ASN A 58 -6.49 13.90 1.38
CA ASN A 58 -6.71 14.93 0.40
C ASN A 58 -7.77 14.46 -0.61
N ARG A 59 -8.97 15.03 -0.50
CA ARG A 59 -10.08 14.72 -1.40
C ARG A 59 -9.74 14.95 -2.88
N THR A 60 -8.99 16.01 -3.19
CA THR A 60 -8.59 16.30 -4.58
C THR A 60 -7.70 15.20 -5.14
N VAL A 61 -6.75 14.69 -4.36
CA VAL A 61 -5.89 13.56 -4.77
C VAL A 61 -6.73 12.31 -5.07
N ASN A 62 -7.70 12.00 -4.20
CA ASN A 62 -8.60 10.88 -4.46
C ASN A 62 -9.44 11.09 -5.74
N GLU A 63 -10.00 12.30 -5.94
CA GLU A 63 -10.78 12.62 -7.14
C GLU A 63 -9.92 12.54 -8.41
N ASP A 64 -8.66 13.01 -8.37
CA ASP A 64 -7.73 12.93 -9.50
C ASP A 64 -7.41 11.47 -9.85
N ILE A 65 -7.18 10.60 -8.86
CA ILE A 65 -6.98 9.16 -9.07
C ILE A 65 -8.23 8.50 -9.63
N GLU A 66 -9.42 8.79 -9.07
CA GLU A 66 -10.69 8.25 -9.58
C GLU A 66 -10.94 8.68 -11.04
N HIS A 67 -10.61 9.92 -11.38
CA HIS A 67 -10.67 10.41 -12.75
C HIS A 67 -9.68 9.68 -13.67
N ALA A 68 -8.44 9.47 -13.23
CA ALA A 68 -7.44 8.72 -14.00
C ALA A 68 -7.89 7.27 -14.29
N ILE A 69 -8.45 6.58 -13.28
CA ILE A 69 -9.03 5.23 -13.44
C ILE A 69 -10.23 5.25 -14.41
N LEU A 70 -11.10 6.25 -14.32
CA LEU A 70 -12.25 6.36 -15.23
C LEU A 70 -11.80 6.65 -16.68
N ASP A 71 -10.76 7.45 -16.86
CA ASP A 71 -10.24 7.85 -18.16
C ASP A 71 -9.45 6.72 -18.86
N SER A 72 -8.78 5.84 -18.09
CA SER A 72 -8.16 4.63 -18.65
C SER A 72 -9.20 3.68 -19.25
N LYS A 73 -10.45 3.73 -18.73
CA LYS A 73 -11.55 2.80 -19.02
C LYS A 73 -11.28 1.37 -18.55
N ASP A 74 -10.22 1.18 -17.79
CA ASP A 74 -9.84 -0.09 -17.22
C ASP A 74 -10.38 -0.21 -15.79
N PRO A 75 -10.69 -1.42 -15.32
CA PRO A 75 -10.91 -1.69 -13.91
C PRO A 75 -9.74 -1.19 -13.04
N ILE A 76 -10.05 -0.82 -11.79
CA ILE A 76 -9.04 -0.36 -10.82
C ILE A 76 -7.87 -1.35 -10.59
N HIS A 77 -8.11 -2.66 -10.73
CA HIS A 77 -7.04 -3.65 -10.57
C HIS A 77 -6.04 -3.59 -11.73
N ASP A 78 -6.51 -3.41 -12.97
CA ASP A 78 -5.67 -3.24 -14.15
C ASP A 78 -4.87 -1.92 -14.06
N PHE A 79 -5.49 -0.85 -13.58
CA PHE A 79 -4.81 0.43 -13.35
C PHE A 79 -3.63 0.32 -12.36
N VAL A 80 -3.79 -0.47 -11.29
CA VAL A 80 -2.72 -0.70 -10.31
C VAL A 80 -1.71 -1.73 -10.81
N TYR A 81 -2.11 -2.65 -11.71
CA TYR A 81 -1.27 -3.73 -12.21
C TYR A 81 -0.03 -3.21 -12.94
N ASP A 82 -0.12 -2.11 -13.67
CA ASP A 82 1.04 -1.50 -14.34
C ASP A 82 2.17 -1.17 -13.35
N GLY A 83 1.82 -0.57 -12.19
CA GLY A 83 2.77 -0.32 -11.12
C GLY A 83 3.29 -1.61 -10.47
N MET A 84 2.44 -2.64 -10.35
CA MET A 84 2.84 -3.95 -9.83
C MET A 84 3.88 -4.63 -10.74
N GLU A 85 3.69 -4.56 -12.05
CA GLU A 85 4.65 -5.11 -13.03
C GLU A 85 5.99 -4.40 -12.93
N GLU A 86 6.01 -3.06 -12.79
CA GLU A 86 7.24 -2.28 -12.56
C GLU A 86 7.96 -2.66 -11.25
N ALA A 87 7.21 -3.03 -10.22
CA ALA A 87 7.75 -3.52 -8.95
C ALA A 87 8.15 -5.01 -8.98
N GLY A 88 7.96 -5.71 -10.11
CA GLY A 88 8.23 -7.13 -10.26
C GLY A 88 7.23 -8.03 -9.50
N GLU A 89 6.03 -7.54 -9.23
CA GLU A 89 4.92 -8.31 -8.67
C GLU A 89 4.02 -8.83 -9.78
N GLU A 90 4.17 -10.11 -10.11
CA GLU A 90 3.45 -10.76 -11.23
C GLU A 90 2.09 -11.34 -10.82
N GLU A 91 1.76 -11.38 -9.53
CA GLU A 91 0.45 -11.87 -9.09
C GLU A 91 -0.62 -10.78 -9.23
N GLU A 92 -1.80 -11.17 -9.72
CA GLU A 92 -2.97 -10.31 -9.72
C GLU A 92 -3.50 -10.14 -8.28
N HIS A 93 -3.80 -8.89 -7.91
CA HIS A 93 -4.31 -8.53 -6.59
C HIS A 93 -5.68 -7.87 -6.69
N GLU A 94 -6.59 -8.25 -5.79
CA GLU A 94 -7.85 -7.52 -5.62
C GLU A 94 -7.56 -6.18 -4.93
N VAL A 95 -7.84 -5.07 -5.62
CA VAL A 95 -7.71 -3.72 -5.06
C VAL A 95 -9.03 -3.29 -4.43
N LYS A 96 -9.01 -3.04 -3.12
CA LYS A 96 -10.13 -2.51 -2.36
C LYS A 96 -10.01 -1.00 -2.24
N HIS A 97 -11.00 -0.28 -2.72
CA HIS A 97 -11.12 1.16 -2.54
C HIS A 97 -12.26 1.51 -1.58
N TYR A 98 -11.94 2.27 -0.53
CA TYR A 98 -12.91 2.66 0.51
C TYR A 98 -12.47 3.92 1.26
N HIS A 99 -13.37 4.51 2.06
CA HIS A 99 -13.12 5.71 2.86
C HIS A 99 -13.45 5.46 4.34
N ASP A 100 -12.45 5.57 5.22
CA ASP A 100 -12.59 5.54 6.67
C ASP A 100 -11.58 6.50 7.32
N GLY A 101 -11.97 7.77 7.45
CA GLY A 101 -11.11 8.88 7.88
C GLY A 101 -10.04 9.31 6.86
N ALA A 102 -9.68 8.42 5.93
CA ALA A 102 -8.85 8.64 4.74
C ALA A 102 -9.34 7.72 3.61
N PHE A 103 -9.18 8.16 2.37
CA PHE A 103 -9.42 7.34 1.18
C PHE A 103 -8.28 6.35 1.04
N ARG A 104 -8.59 5.08 0.78
CA ARG A 104 -7.60 4.00 0.74
C ARG A 104 -7.75 3.15 -0.49
N TYR A 105 -6.62 2.79 -1.07
CA TYR A 105 -6.45 1.79 -2.13
C TYR A 105 -5.61 0.67 -1.54
N ALA A 106 -6.25 -0.46 -1.23
CA ALA A 106 -5.69 -1.49 -0.36
C ALA A 106 -5.68 -2.87 -1.01
N ILE A 107 -4.60 -3.60 -0.77
CA ILE A 107 -4.42 -5.00 -1.15
C ILE A 107 -4.19 -5.80 0.13
N ASP A 108 -4.90 -6.92 0.27
CA ASP A 108 -4.79 -7.79 1.44
C ASP A 108 -4.00 -9.06 1.09
N LEU A 109 -2.86 -9.27 1.75
CA LEU A 109 -1.99 -10.43 1.56
C LEU A 109 -2.18 -11.46 2.68
N PRO A 110 -2.35 -12.77 2.38
CA PRO A 110 -2.38 -13.81 3.41
C PRO A 110 -1.04 -13.95 4.14
N LEU A 111 -1.04 -13.87 5.47
CA LEU A 111 0.19 -13.92 6.28
C LEU A 111 0.83 -15.31 6.36
N ASP A 112 0.06 -16.36 6.06
CA ASP A 112 0.52 -17.75 6.03
C ASP A 112 1.28 -18.11 4.75
N LYS A 113 1.29 -17.21 3.75
CA LYS A 113 2.00 -17.41 2.50
C LYS A 113 3.52 -17.31 2.71
N PRO A 114 4.33 -18.22 2.13
CA PRO A 114 5.78 -18.09 2.16
C PRO A 114 6.24 -16.77 1.53
N LYS A 115 7.24 -16.12 2.13
CA LYS A 115 7.85 -14.87 1.62
C LYS A 115 6.86 -13.71 1.47
N VAL A 116 5.79 -13.69 2.26
CA VAL A 116 4.80 -12.61 2.28
C VAL A 116 5.44 -11.24 2.57
N ASP A 117 6.58 -11.19 3.27
CA ASP A 117 7.35 -9.98 3.52
C ASP A 117 8.03 -9.42 2.25
N GLU A 118 8.57 -10.30 1.39
CA GLU A 118 9.10 -9.91 0.07
C GLU A 118 7.97 -9.44 -0.85
N GLN A 119 6.83 -10.13 -0.84
CA GLN A 119 5.65 -9.76 -1.64
C GLN A 119 5.06 -8.43 -1.16
N ALA A 120 4.90 -8.22 0.14
CA ALA A 120 4.39 -6.98 0.70
C ALA A 120 5.24 -5.77 0.33
N ALA A 121 6.57 -5.94 0.28
CA ALA A 121 7.47 -4.88 -0.18
C ALA A 121 7.25 -4.54 -1.65
N ARG A 122 7.11 -5.55 -2.53
CA ARG A 122 6.82 -5.31 -3.96
C ARG A 122 5.44 -4.69 -4.16
N VAL A 123 4.43 -5.13 -3.42
CA VAL A 123 3.09 -4.52 -3.47
C VAL A 123 3.15 -3.06 -3.03
N LEU A 124 3.94 -2.72 -2.01
CA LEU A 124 4.13 -1.31 -1.64
C LEU A 124 4.84 -0.53 -2.74
N ASP A 125 5.90 -1.07 -3.33
CA ASP A 125 6.60 -0.44 -4.44
C ASP A 125 5.68 -0.26 -5.66
N GLY A 126 4.80 -1.22 -5.94
CA GLY A 126 3.84 -1.13 -7.04
C GLY A 126 2.78 -0.07 -6.79
N LEU A 127 2.21 -0.02 -5.59
CA LEU A 127 1.32 1.09 -5.20
C LEU A 127 2.05 2.43 -5.24
N PHE A 128 3.35 2.46 -4.91
CA PHE A 128 4.16 3.66 -5.03
C PHE A 128 4.27 4.12 -6.48
N TYR A 129 4.66 3.25 -7.41
CA TYR A 129 4.73 3.60 -8.84
C TYR A 129 3.37 4.02 -9.41
N THR A 130 2.28 3.39 -8.98
CA THR A 130 0.93 3.79 -9.41
C THR A 130 0.53 5.18 -8.91
N PHE A 131 0.87 5.53 -7.66
CA PHE A 131 0.28 6.70 -6.99
C PHE A 131 1.24 7.86 -6.74
N GLU A 132 2.56 7.71 -6.96
CA GLU A 132 3.55 8.74 -6.65
C GLU A 132 3.30 10.05 -7.39
N GLU A 133 2.74 10.02 -8.61
CA GLU A 133 2.46 11.22 -9.39
C GLU A 133 1.32 12.08 -8.80
N TYR A 134 0.48 11.49 -7.95
CA TYR A 134 -0.61 12.17 -7.25
C TYR A 134 -0.25 12.55 -5.80
N ALA A 135 0.85 11.98 -5.28
CA ALA A 135 1.17 11.96 -3.86
C ALA A 135 2.08 13.11 -3.38
#